data_AF-K9WHP2-F1
#
_entry.id   AF-K9WHP2-F1
#
_cell.length_a   1.000
_cell.length_b   1.000
_cell.length_c   1.000
_cell.angle_alpha   90.00
_cell.angle_beta   90.00
_cell.angle_gamma   90.00
#
_symmetry.space_group_name_H-M   'P 1'
#
loop_
_entity.id
_entity.type
_entity.pdbx_description
1 polymer ?
#
loop_
_entity_poly.entity_id
_entity_poly.type
_entity_poly.pdbx_seq_one_letter_code
_entity_poly.pdbx_strand_id
1 'polypeptide(L)'
;MSITGMSSFLQELESYCFSVAIVTFLDSNREPMVITLTRQGQQVTYGDDWGIKELFISKLLWDCNPSGSLILRSFTQEIDEFTQLPIKELRGYILQGDGDDLAFEKLSPKAMFACHNTDAQTDEPLALEQSVRYC
;
A
#
# COMPACT_ATOMS: atom_id res chain seq x y z
N MET A 1 6.66 24.72 -6.69
CA MET A 1 6.70 23.68 -7.74
C MET A 1 5.67 22.64 -7.35
N SER A 2 4.73 22.35 -8.25
CA SER A 2 3.56 21.53 -7.95
C SER A 2 3.96 20.05 -7.96
N ILE A 3 3.91 19.45 -6.76
CA ILE A 3 4.07 18.03 -6.48
C ILE A 3 2.75 17.35 -6.92
N THR A 4 2.58 17.10 -8.22
CA THR A 4 1.26 16.84 -8.82
C THR A 4 1.03 15.36 -9.11
N GLY A 5 1.21 14.54 -8.09
CA GLY A 5 0.96 13.10 -8.18
C GLY A 5 1.31 12.46 -6.84
N MET A 6 2.50 12.79 -6.34
CA MET A 6 2.93 12.39 -4.99
C MET A 6 2.00 12.88 -3.89
N SER A 7 1.62 14.17 -3.85
CA SER A 7 0.72 14.67 -2.80
C SER A 7 -0.65 14.00 -2.84
N SER A 8 -1.19 13.77 -4.04
CA SER A 8 -2.45 13.04 -4.25
C SER A 8 -2.32 11.59 -3.80
N PHE A 9 -1.18 10.96 -4.06
CA PHE A 9 -0.93 9.58 -3.67
C PHE A 9 -0.82 9.43 -2.15
N LEU A 10 -0.08 10.33 -1.48
CA LEU A 10 -0.03 10.33 -0.02
C LEU A 10 -1.42 10.57 0.59
N GLN A 11 -2.21 11.49 0.03
CA GLN A 11 -3.61 11.70 0.46
C GLN A 11 -4.48 10.45 0.26
N GLU A 12 -4.35 9.77 -0.88
CA GLU A 12 -5.01 8.49 -1.17
C GLU A 12 -4.65 7.45 -0.09
N LEU A 13 -3.37 7.24 0.22
CA LEU A 13 -2.93 6.30 1.26
C LEU A 13 -3.47 6.68 2.64
N GLU A 14 -3.35 7.95 3.02
CA GLU A 14 -3.77 8.46 4.30
C GLU A 14 -5.30 8.34 4.47
N SER A 15 -6.08 8.48 3.39
CA SER A 15 -7.56 8.36 3.42
C SER A 15 -8.04 6.98 3.88
N TYR A 16 -7.25 5.93 3.66
CA TYR A 16 -7.57 4.56 4.09
C TYR A 16 -6.83 4.13 5.36
N CYS A 17 -6.08 5.02 6.01
CA CYS A 17 -5.50 4.76 7.32
C CYS A 17 -6.53 5.13 8.41
N PHE A 18 -7.41 4.20 8.80
CA PHE A 18 -8.45 4.47 9.81
C PHE A 18 -7.88 4.66 11.23
N SER A 19 -6.97 3.77 11.63
CA SER A 19 -6.22 3.84 12.89
C SER A 19 -4.78 3.41 12.65
N VAL A 20 -4.61 2.21 12.09
CA VAL A 20 -3.33 1.66 11.65
C VAL A 20 -3.51 1.11 10.24
N ALA A 21 -2.50 1.27 9.40
CA ALA A 21 -2.37 0.60 8.13
C ALA A 21 -0.92 0.17 7.91
N ILE A 22 -0.69 -0.80 7.02
CA ILE A 22 0.64 -1.27 6.65
C ILE A 22 0.81 -1.04 5.16
N VAL A 23 1.85 -0.30 4.80
CA VAL A 23 2.33 -0.12 3.44
C VAL A 23 3.43 -1.15 3.20
N THR A 24 3.28 -1.96 2.16
CA THR A 24 4.34 -2.82 1.63
C THR A 24 4.70 -2.30 0.24
N PHE A 25 5.82 -1.61 0.14
CA PHE A 25 6.37 -1.07 -1.09
C PHE A 25 7.43 -2.00 -1.65
N LEU A 26 7.44 -2.16 -2.97
CA LEU A 26 8.45 -2.91 -3.71
C LEU A 26 8.95 -2.01 -4.85
N ASP A 27 10.24 -1.71 -4.85
CA ASP A 27 10.84 -0.85 -5.86
C ASP A 27 11.15 -1.57 -7.19
N SER A 28 11.69 -0.86 -8.16
CA SER A 28 12.00 -1.42 -9.48
C SER A 28 13.11 -2.48 -9.46
N ASN A 29 13.94 -2.49 -8.40
CA ASN A 29 14.96 -3.51 -8.16
C ASN A 29 14.42 -4.70 -7.36
N ARG A 30 13.13 -4.71 -7.03
CA ARG A 30 12.46 -5.70 -6.16
C ARG A 30 12.96 -5.67 -4.72
N GLU A 31 13.47 -4.54 -4.26
CA GLU A 31 13.81 -4.35 -2.85
C GLU A 31 12.57 -3.88 -2.08
N PRO A 32 12.18 -4.59 -1.00
CA PRO A 32 10.99 -4.27 -0.25
C PRO A 32 11.24 -3.20 0.82
N MET A 33 10.24 -2.36 1.07
CA MET A 33 10.14 -1.48 2.24
C MET A 33 8.76 -1.65 2.87
N VAL A 34 8.72 -1.89 4.19
CA VAL A 34 7.46 -1.99 4.93
C VAL A 34 7.36 -0.84 5.92
N ILE A 35 6.24 -0.14 5.91
CA ILE A 35 5.99 1.03 6.74
C ILE A 35 4.64 0.88 7.42
N THR A 36 4.59 1.09 8.73
CA THR A 36 3.34 1.24 9.47
C THR A 36 2.86 2.68 9.36
N LEU A 37 1.61 2.89 8.94
CA LEU A 37 0.93 4.17 9.03
C LEU A 37 0.07 4.19 10.30
N THR A 38 0.14 5.26 11.08
CA THR A 38 -0.68 5.42 12.28
C THR A 38 -1.41 6.75 12.22
N ARG A 39 -2.73 6.73 12.40
CA ARG A 39 -3.58 7.93 12.46
C ARG A 39 -3.76 8.38 13.90
N GLN A 40 -3.45 9.66 14.16
CA GLN A 40 -3.75 10.36 15.40
C GLN A 40 -4.56 11.62 15.08
N GLY A 41 -5.88 11.54 15.25
CA GLY A 41 -6.80 12.59 14.79
C GLY A 41 -6.73 12.78 13.28
N GLN A 42 -6.36 13.99 12.84
CA GLN A 42 -6.27 14.32 11.41
C GLN A 42 -4.92 13.98 10.78
N GLN A 43 -3.89 13.70 11.58
CA GLN A 43 -2.54 13.45 11.10
C GLN A 43 -2.24 11.96 10.97
N VAL A 44 -1.43 11.60 9.98
CA VAL A 44 -0.90 10.24 9.78
C VAL A 44 0.62 10.29 9.86
N THR A 45 1.19 9.45 10.72
CA THR A 45 2.63 9.23 10.86
C THR A 45 3.07 8.00 10.07
N TYR A 46 4.31 8.02 9.60
CA TYR A 46 4.90 6.98 8.75
C TYR A 46 6.08 6.36 9.48
N GLY A 47 5.95 5.10 9.90
CA GLY A 47 6.93 4.39 10.71
C GLY A 47 7.06 4.94 12.13
N ASP A 48 7.95 4.31 12.90
CA ASP A 48 8.23 4.66 14.30
C ASP A 48 9.49 5.54 14.43
N ASP A 49 10.32 5.60 13.38
CA ASP A 49 11.57 6.34 13.36
C ASP A 49 11.45 7.68 12.60
N TRP A 50 12.26 8.65 13.02
CA TRP A 50 12.37 9.94 12.34
C TRP A 50 12.96 9.78 10.93
N GLY A 51 12.42 10.50 9.94
CA GLY A 51 12.91 10.48 8.57
C GLY A 51 12.32 9.38 7.67
N ILE A 52 11.50 8.47 8.21
CA ILE A 52 10.90 7.38 7.41
C ILE A 52 9.96 7.90 6.33
N LYS A 53 9.21 8.97 6.59
CA LYS A 53 8.33 9.59 5.59
C LYS A 53 9.15 10.14 4.42
N GLU A 54 10.23 10.86 4.72
CA GLU A 54 11.11 11.48 3.74
C GLU A 54 11.84 10.41 2.92
N LEU A 55 12.32 9.35 3.57
CA LEU A 55 12.92 8.20 2.88
C LEU A 55 11.90 7.54 1.95
N PHE A 56 10.67 7.31 2.42
CA PHE A 56 9.62 6.71 1.61
C PHE A 56 9.29 7.56 0.38
N ILE A 57 9.12 8.88 0.55
CA ILE A 57 8.90 9.81 -0.55
C ILE A 57 10.07 9.78 -1.54
N SER A 58 11.31 9.76 -1.05
CA SER A 58 12.50 9.64 -1.90
C SER A 58 12.47 8.35 -2.72
N LYS A 59 12.16 7.21 -2.10
CA LYS A 59 12.06 5.93 -2.82
C LYS A 59 10.95 5.93 -3.87
N LEU A 60 9.79 6.51 -3.56
CA LEU A 60 8.69 6.62 -4.51
C LEU A 60 9.08 7.42 -5.76
N LEU A 61 9.83 8.52 -5.60
CA LEU A 61 10.24 9.37 -6.73
C LEU A 61 11.35 8.74 -7.57
N TRP A 62 12.35 8.13 -6.92
CA TRP A 62 13.59 7.73 -7.59
C TRP A 62 13.67 6.23 -7.91
N ASP A 63 13.04 5.38 -7.09
CA ASP A 63 13.20 3.93 -7.18
C ASP A 63 12.01 3.24 -7.87
N CYS A 64 11.03 4.01 -8.38
CA CYS A 64 9.90 3.48 -9.15
C CYS A 64 10.11 3.56 -10.68
N ASN A 65 11.35 3.53 -11.17
CA ASN A 65 11.67 3.58 -12.60
C ASN A 65 12.30 2.24 -13.05
N PRO A 66 11.72 1.49 -14.02
CA PRO A 66 10.54 1.84 -14.82
C PRO A 66 9.20 1.69 -14.10
N SER A 67 9.13 0.90 -13.04
CA SER A 67 7.91 0.72 -12.24
C SER A 67 8.22 0.21 -10.83
N GLY A 68 7.45 0.68 -9.84
CA GLY A 68 7.34 0.07 -8.52
C GLY A 68 5.93 -0.43 -8.25
N SER A 69 5.72 -1.10 -7.12
CA SER A 69 4.38 -1.49 -6.67
C SER A 69 4.22 -1.27 -5.17
N LEU A 70 2.98 -1.08 -4.75
CA LEU A 70 2.64 -0.88 -3.34
C LEU A 70 1.35 -1.57 -2.98
N ILE A 71 1.34 -2.28 -1.86
CA ILE A 71 0.14 -2.81 -1.23
C ILE A 71 -0.12 -2.02 0.05
N LEU A 72 -1.31 -1.44 0.15
CA LEU A 72 -1.83 -0.85 1.38
C LEU A 72 -2.81 -1.83 2.03
N ARG A 73 -2.48 -2.25 3.25
CA ARG A 73 -3.34 -3.06 4.12
C ARG A 73 -3.90 -2.19 5.22
N SER A 74 -5.21 -1.98 5.22
CA SER A 74 -5.92 -1.22 6.25
C SER A 74 -6.71 -2.15 7.17
N PHE A 75 -6.80 -1.82 8.45
CA PHE A 75 -7.63 -2.55 9.40
C PHE A 75 -8.92 -1.76 9.65
N THR A 76 -10.06 -2.36 9.35
CA THR A 76 -11.36 -1.72 9.58
C THR A 76 -11.79 -1.85 11.05
N GLN A 77 -12.86 -1.16 11.42
CA GLN A 77 -13.51 -1.38 12.73
C GLN A 77 -14.51 -2.54 12.70
N GLU A 78 -14.81 -3.08 11.51
CA GLU A 78 -15.70 -4.21 11.34
C GLU A 78 -14.97 -5.49 11.78
N ILE A 79 -15.60 -6.27 12.65
CA ILE A 79 -15.05 -7.53 13.15
C ILE A 79 -15.70 -8.68 12.41
N ASP A 80 -14.89 -9.59 11.90
CA ASP A 80 -15.35 -10.83 11.28
C ASP A 80 -15.88 -11.81 12.35
N GLU A 81 -17.11 -12.28 12.17
CA GLU A 81 -17.79 -13.14 13.14
C GLU A 81 -17.11 -14.51 13.34
N PHE A 82 -16.37 -15.01 12.34
CA PHE A 82 -15.72 -16.31 12.41
C PHE A 82 -14.31 -16.21 13.02
N THR A 83 -13.51 -15.24 12.57
CA THR A 83 -12.13 -15.10 13.04
C THR A 83 -12.02 -14.29 14.32
N GLN A 84 -13.04 -13.50 14.67
CA GLN A 84 -13.02 -12.53 15.77
C GLN A 84 -11.92 -11.47 15.62
N LEU A 85 -11.44 -11.25 14.40
CA LEU A 85 -10.42 -10.26 14.06
C LEU A 85 -11.03 -9.15 13.19
N PRO A 86 -10.42 -7.95 13.18
CA PRO A 86 -10.80 -6.90 12.26
C PRO A 86 -10.69 -7.34 10.80
N ILE A 87 -11.70 -7.01 10.00
CA ILE A 87 -11.63 -7.18 8.54
C ILE A 87 -10.54 -6.27 8.00
N LYS A 88 -9.70 -6.83 7.14
CA LYS A 88 -8.61 -6.15 6.45
C LYS A 88 -9.09 -5.72 5.07
N GLU A 89 -8.69 -4.53 4.65
CA GLU A 89 -8.87 -4.10 3.27
C GLU A 89 -7.51 -4.01 2.57
N LEU A 90 -7.40 -4.64 1.40
CA LEU A 90 -6.19 -4.62 0.59
C LEU A 90 -6.41 -3.80 -0.68
N ARG A 91 -5.51 -2.84 -0.90
CA ARG A 91 -5.44 -2.02 -2.12
C ARG A 91 -4.04 -2.14 -2.70
N GLY A 92 -3.93 -2.26 -4.01
CA GLY A 92 -2.65 -2.30 -4.69
C GLY A 92 -2.52 -1.16 -5.67
N TYR A 93 -1.29 -0.72 -5.85
CA TYR A 93 -0.94 0.39 -6.72
C TYR A 93 0.28 0.00 -7.56
N ILE A 94 0.22 0.31 -8.85
CA ILE A 94 1.40 0.36 -9.72
C ILE A 94 1.88 1.80 -9.73
N LEU A 95 3.20 1.97 -9.58
CA LEU A 95 3.84 3.26 -9.36
C LEU A 95 4.88 3.50 -10.43
N GLN A 96 4.98 4.74 -10.90
CA GLN A 96 6.03 5.17 -11.81
C GLN A 96 6.54 6.54 -11.38
N GLY A 97 7.80 6.58 -10.96
CA GLY A 97 8.50 7.81 -10.56
C GLY A 97 9.56 8.20 -11.59
N ASP A 98 9.73 9.49 -11.81
CA ASP A 98 10.76 10.04 -12.73
C ASP A 98 11.75 10.98 -12.05
N GLY A 99 11.71 11.05 -10.72
CA GLY A 99 12.51 11.96 -9.89
C GLY A 99 11.85 13.30 -9.58
N ASP A 100 10.90 13.74 -10.41
CA ASP A 100 10.19 15.01 -10.23
C ASP A 100 8.73 14.80 -9.80
N ASP A 101 8.07 13.75 -10.31
CA ASP A 101 6.69 13.41 -9.95
C ASP A 101 6.47 11.89 -9.81
N LEU A 102 5.26 11.53 -9.37
CA LEU A 102 4.80 10.16 -9.22
C LEU A 102 3.46 9.95 -9.94
N ALA A 103 3.46 9.10 -10.95
CA ALA A 103 2.24 8.53 -11.49
C ALA A 103 1.86 7.26 -10.70
N PHE A 104 0.56 7.05 -10.47
CA PHE A 104 0.06 5.84 -9.85
C PHE A 104 -1.23 5.36 -10.49
N GLU A 105 -1.38 4.04 -10.57
CA GLU A 105 -2.60 3.37 -10.98
C GLU A 105 -3.05 2.42 -9.87
N LYS A 106 -4.28 2.58 -9.40
CA LYS A 106 -4.88 1.66 -8.43
C LYS A 106 -5.37 0.40 -9.14
N LEU A 107 -4.94 -0.75 -8.65
CA LEU A 107 -5.42 -2.05 -9.14
C LEU A 107 -6.90 -2.24 -8.83
N SER A 108 -7.62 -2.89 -9.75
CA SER A 108 -9.01 -3.28 -9.50
C SER A 108 -9.10 -4.34 -8.40
N PRO A 109 -10.24 -4.45 -7.67
CA PRO A 109 -10.45 -5.51 -6.70
C PRO A 109 -10.22 -6.92 -7.25
N LYS A 110 -10.59 -7.17 -8.51
CA LYS A 110 -10.39 -8.45 -9.18
C LYS A 110 -8.90 -8.73 -9.43
N ALA A 111 -8.14 -7.72 -9.85
CA ALA A 111 -6.70 -7.83 -10.03
C ALA A 111 -6.01 -8.06 -8.68
N MET A 112 -6.40 -7.31 -7.64
CA MET A 112 -5.90 -7.51 -6.28
C MET A 112 -6.17 -8.91 -5.75
N PHE A 113 -7.39 -9.42 -5.92
CA PHE A 113 -7.74 -10.79 -5.57
C PHE A 113 -6.84 -11.80 -6.29
N ALA A 114 -6.67 -11.66 -7.61
CA ALA A 114 -5.85 -12.58 -8.39
C ALA A 114 -4.38 -12.56 -7.93
N CYS A 115 -3.78 -11.36 -7.79
CA CYS A 115 -2.39 -11.22 -7.38
C CYS A 115 -2.11 -11.75 -5.97
N HIS A 116 -3.08 -11.68 -5.05
CA HIS A 116 -2.87 -12.11 -3.67
C HIS A 116 -3.18 -13.59 -3.42
N ASN A 117 -3.94 -14.24 -4.32
CA ASN A 117 -4.39 -15.63 -4.15
C ASN A 117 -3.89 -16.55 -5.26
N THR A 118 -2.82 -16.17 -5.96
CA THR A 118 -2.16 -17.01 -6.98
C THR A 118 -0.69 -17.11 -6.64
N ASP A 119 -0.16 -18.33 -6.60
CA ASP A 119 1.26 -18.57 -6.39
C ASP A 119 2.04 -18.09 -7.62
N ALA A 120 2.99 -17.17 -7.41
CA ALA A 120 3.71 -16.53 -8.51
C ALA A 120 4.70 -17.45 -9.25
N GLN A 121 4.99 -18.64 -8.73
CA GLN A 121 5.90 -19.61 -9.37
C GLN A 121 5.13 -20.69 -10.16
N THR A 122 3.95 -21.06 -9.68
CA THR A 122 3.18 -22.21 -10.18
C THR A 122 1.87 -21.83 -10.85
N ASP A 123 1.42 -20.57 -10.70
CA ASP A 123 0.10 -20.09 -11.10
C ASP A 123 -1.07 -20.82 -10.42
N GLU A 124 -0.80 -21.61 -9.38
CA GLU A 124 -1.83 -22.33 -8.64
C GLU A 124 -2.53 -21.42 -7.61
N PRO A 125 -3.83 -21.64 -7.34
CA PRO A 125 -4.54 -20.88 -6.31
C PRO A 125 -3.95 -21.12 -4.92
N LEU A 126 -3.71 -20.03 -4.18
CA LEU A 126 -3.36 -20.08 -2.76
C LEU A 126 -4.60 -20.22 -1.89
N ALA A 127 -4.42 -20.70 -0.66
CA ALA A 127 -5.48 -20.71 0.33
C ALA A 127 -5.94 -19.27 0.62
N LEU A 128 -7.26 -19.05 0.59
CA LEU A 128 -7.83 -17.73 0.81
C LEU A 128 -7.55 -17.25 2.24
N GLU A 129 -6.96 -16.07 2.35
CA GLU A 129 -6.89 -15.38 3.65
C GLU A 129 -8.30 -15.00 4.11
N GLN A 130 -8.64 -15.39 5.34
CA GLN A 130 -9.94 -15.04 5.93
C GLN A 130 -9.97 -13.56 6.33
N SER A 131 -11.18 -12.98 6.35
CA SER A 131 -11.43 -11.62 6.81
C SER A 131 -10.69 -10.55 5.97
N VAL A 132 -10.56 -10.77 4.66
CA VAL A 132 -9.95 -9.84 3.71
C VAL A 132 -10.97 -9.37 2.68
N ARG A 133 -11.02 -8.04 2.46
CA ARG A 133 -11.76 -7.38 1.40
C ARG A 133 -10.77 -6.77 0.41
N TYR A 134 -10.89 -7.12 -0.87
CA TYR A 134 -10.08 -6.55 -1.94
C TYR A 134 -10.77 -5.28 -2.48
N CYS A 135 -10.02 -4.18 -2.57
CA CYS A 135 -10.55 -2.83 -2.80
C CYS A 135 -9.83 -2.07 -3.92
#